data_AF-A0A1Q7RHX0-F1
#
_entry.id   AF-A0A1Q7RHX0-F1
#
_cell.length_a   1.000
_cell.length_b   1.000
_cell.length_c   1.000
_cell.angle_alpha   90.00
_cell.angle_beta   90.00
_cell.angle_gamma   90.00
#
_symmetry.space_group_name_H-M   'P 1'
#
loop_
_entity.id
_entity.type
_entity.pdbx_description
1 polymer ?
#
loop_
_entity_poly.entity_id
_entity_poly.type
_entity_poly.pdbx_seq_one_letter_code
_entity_poly.pdbx_strand_id
1 'polypeptide(L)'
;MKTRIFDNSHFTHEATHEYVSIIALEIDKEIDESYNGKPIFWLHQRINIEKAMFEYYGCPGGHIEEKDKKIREPTIEAAQREFSEETGEYIPKDKFQSEFCKEYVQQLDDHEKGVRHCYIFSTKGKFIMDNIEPKNHSEWKLYTFQEVLSMKCIDDFEEYIRKTIQRLVQHKNFWIKEGAIAQGKSFLQKYFPKEWKEIPEVTVSKTFVNKEGESELTKFYEYLKEEKRYLNKEISEEEFQRIVVEKRLNSNIVFQEKIEKEYFKVLCDQVLFDEKKEETYVWDRSQQSTTIFARFNGMKEKEIQKLKSHEFYFDEIIKRSVVIYIYTSVRQTIQNEQKRKRLEEKDLDIKYLRELKERYYSLMIEAYGNKPLKIRSFENFNISETNIFKKLWRNIDPKKEQRLQKKLNDVLENNV
;
A
#
# COMPACT_ATOMS: atom_id res chain seq x y z
N MET A 1 3.46 35.07 7.26
CA MET A 1 3.88 33.67 7.49
C MET A 1 5.10 33.45 6.62
N LYS A 2 6.28 33.21 7.21
CA LYS A 2 7.58 33.25 6.50
C LYS A 2 7.74 32.02 5.59
N THR A 3 8.02 32.29 4.32
CA THR A 3 8.47 31.33 3.31
C THR A 3 9.69 30.57 3.84
N ARG A 4 9.58 29.25 4.01
CA ARG A 4 10.74 28.40 4.25
C ARG A 4 11.43 28.18 2.91
N ILE A 5 12.46 28.98 2.66
CA ILE A 5 13.50 28.68 1.68
C ILE A 5 14.25 27.47 2.24
N PHE A 6 14.24 26.35 1.54
CA PHE A 6 15.05 25.19 1.91
C PHE A 6 16.52 25.52 1.67
N ASP A 7 17.33 25.24 2.68
CA ASP A 7 18.76 25.53 2.76
C ASP A 7 19.53 24.53 1.86
N ASN A 8 20.16 25.04 0.81
CA ASN A 8 20.92 24.28 -0.19
C ASN A 8 22.37 23.98 0.26
N SER A 9 22.66 23.96 1.56
CA SER A 9 24.04 23.99 2.05
C SER A 9 24.54 22.65 2.59
N HIS A 10 24.50 21.56 1.80
CA HIS A 10 25.42 20.40 1.96
C HIS A 10 25.48 19.56 0.66
N PHE A 11 25.95 20.15 -0.44
CA PHE A 11 26.21 19.41 -1.70
C PHE A 11 27.73 19.34 -1.93
N THR A 12 28.30 18.13 -1.83
CA THR A 12 29.70 17.89 -2.23
C THR A 12 29.76 17.67 -3.74
N HIS A 13 30.39 18.62 -4.44
CA HIS A 13 30.61 18.66 -5.88
C HIS A 13 31.53 17.54 -6.41
N GLU A 14 30.99 16.34 -6.62
CA GLU A 14 31.47 15.46 -7.69
C GLU A 14 30.38 15.45 -8.77
N ALA A 15 30.76 15.60 -10.04
CA ALA A 15 29.82 15.86 -11.15
C ALA A 15 28.67 14.84 -11.20
N THR A 16 27.53 15.22 -10.63
CA THR A 16 26.26 14.51 -10.69
C THR A 16 25.59 14.84 -12.00
N HIS A 17 25.18 13.85 -12.78
CA HIS A 17 24.35 14.08 -13.96
C HIS A 17 23.04 14.75 -13.53
N GLU A 18 22.57 15.75 -14.26
CA GLU A 18 21.28 16.40 -13.99
C GLU A 18 20.26 16.00 -15.03
N TYR A 19 19.03 15.77 -14.57
CA TYR A 19 17.93 15.24 -15.34
C TYR A 19 16.64 16.01 -15.07
N VAL A 20 15.71 15.93 -16.01
CA VAL A 20 14.33 16.40 -15.85
C VAL A 20 13.33 15.28 -16.07
N SER A 21 12.20 15.35 -15.37
CA SER A 21 11.05 14.47 -15.58
C SER A 21 9.77 15.33 -15.53
N ILE A 22 8.88 15.15 -16.50
CA ILE A 22 7.67 15.96 -16.67
C ILE A 22 6.42 15.10 -16.46
N ILE A 23 5.71 15.30 -15.37
CA ILE A 23 4.46 14.61 -15.06
C ILE A 23 3.32 15.36 -15.72
N ALA A 24 2.80 14.79 -16.79
CA ALA A 24 1.73 15.39 -17.57
C ALA A 24 0.34 14.90 -17.13
N LEU A 25 -0.53 15.86 -16.79
CA LEU A 25 -1.83 15.64 -16.17
C LEU A 25 -2.97 16.21 -17.03
N GLU A 26 -4.00 15.41 -17.30
CA GLU A 26 -5.22 15.79 -18.02
C GLU A 26 -6.28 16.41 -17.08
N ILE A 27 -5.86 17.40 -16.28
CA ILE A 27 -6.69 18.12 -15.31
C ILE A 27 -6.19 19.56 -15.12
N ASP A 28 -7.11 20.47 -14.78
CA ASP A 28 -6.82 21.89 -14.53
C ASP A 28 -6.02 22.16 -13.25
N LYS A 29 -5.99 21.21 -12.33
CA LYS A 29 -5.49 21.35 -10.97
C LYS A 29 -4.81 20.07 -10.51
N GLU A 30 -4.11 20.14 -9.39
CA GLU A 30 -3.63 18.97 -8.68
C GLU A 30 -4.76 17.99 -8.34
N ILE A 31 -4.39 16.71 -8.21
CA ILE A 31 -5.28 15.63 -7.80
C ILE A 31 -5.70 15.87 -6.35
N ASP A 32 -7.02 15.87 -6.12
CA ASP A 32 -7.64 16.04 -4.82
C ASP A 32 -8.72 14.97 -4.55
N GLU A 33 -9.38 15.06 -3.40
CA GLU A 33 -10.41 14.10 -2.98
C GLU A 33 -11.66 14.09 -3.87
N SER A 34 -11.82 15.07 -4.78
CA SER A 34 -12.96 15.14 -5.71
C SER A 34 -12.71 14.41 -7.04
N TYR A 35 -11.54 13.79 -7.20
CA TYR A 35 -11.22 12.97 -8.37
C TYR A 35 -12.27 11.86 -8.57
N ASN A 36 -12.78 11.78 -9.78
CA ASN A 36 -13.95 10.96 -10.15
C ASN A 36 -13.60 9.69 -10.92
N GLY A 37 -12.34 9.25 -10.87
CA GLY A 37 -11.91 8.03 -11.55
C GLY A 37 -11.63 8.17 -13.05
N LYS A 38 -11.69 9.37 -13.64
CA LYS A 38 -11.34 9.57 -15.06
C LYS A 38 -9.83 9.43 -15.32
N PRO A 39 -9.39 8.96 -16.49
CA PRO A 39 -7.97 8.95 -16.83
C PRO A 39 -7.34 10.35 -16.74
N ILE A 40 -6.16 10.46 -16.12
CA ILE A 40 -5.49 11.74 -15.83
C ILE A 40 -4.00 11.73 -16.13
N PHE A 41 -3.34 10.57 -16.16
CA PHE A 41 -1.90 10.49 -16.34
C PHE A 41 -1.55 10.12 -17.77
N TRP A 42 -0.80 10.98 -18.45
CA TRP A 42 -0.19 10.63 -19.73
C TRP A 42 1.10 9.85 -19.48
N LEU A 43 1.10 8.58 -19.88
CA LEU A 43 2.25 7.70 -19.75
C LEU A 43 2.47 6.91 -21.05
N HIS A 44 3.72 6.49 -21.25
CA HIS A 44 4.11 5.53 -22.28
C HIS A 44 4.92 4.41 -21.64
N GLN A 45 5.05 3.26 -22.31
CA GLN A 45 5.96 2.20 -21.91
C GLN A 45 7.26 2.30 -22.70
N ARG A 46 8.40 2.05 -22.05
CA ARG A 46 9.68 1.86 -22.75
C ARG A 46 9.71 0.49 -23.42
N ILE A 47 9.90 0.46 -24.74
CA ILE A 47 9.85 -0.78 -25.54
C ILE A 47 11.21 -1.17 -26.14
N ASN A 48 12.22 -0.31 -26.03
CA ASN A 48 13.56 -0.63 -26.48
C ASN A 48 14.32 -1.42 -25.39
N ILE A 49 14.62 -2.70 -25.69
CA ILE A 49 15.32 -3.62 -24.79
C ILE A 49 16.78 -3.22 -24.49
N GLU A 50 17.40 -2.44 -25.36
CA GLU A 50 18.79 -1.97 -25.19
C GLU A 50 18.90 -0.74 -24.28
N LYS A 51 17.76 -0.14 -23.93
CA LYS A 51 17.71 1.06 -23.10
C LYS A 51 17.34 0.70 -21.67
N ALA A 52 17.92 1.43 -20.71
CA ALA A 52 17.52 1.40 -19.32
C ALA A 52 16.00 1.58 -19.16
N MET A 53 15.45 0.96 -18.11
CA MET A 53 14.03 0.99 -17.78
C MET A 53 13.12 0.34 -18.84
N PHE A 54 13.60 -0.65 -19.59
CA PHE A 54 12.76 -1.49 -20.45
C PHE A 54 11.53 -2.02 -19.69
N GLU A 55 10.36 -1.96 -20.32
CA GLU A 55 9.02 -2.29 -19.79
C GLU A 55 8.46 -1.37 -18.70
N TYR A 56 9.21 -0.36 -18.22
CA TYR A 56 8.67 0.62 -17.29
C TYR A 56 7.80 1.64 -18.01
N TYR A 57 6.80 2.14 -17.28
CA TYR A 57 5.97 3.25 -17.69
C TYR A 57 6.60 4.57 -17.24
N GLY A 58 6.80 5.46 -18.20
CA GLY A 58 7.49 6.72 -18.04
C GLY A 58 6.64 7.93 -18.41
N CYS A 59 7.15 9.09 -18.01
CA CYS A 59 6.71 10.39 -18.47
C CYS A 59 7.88 11.04 -19.25
N PRO A 60 7.64 12.10 -20.06
CA PRO A 60 8.71 12.73 -20.82
C PRO A 60 9.86 13.18 -19.91
N GLY A 61 11.10 13.05 -20.38
CA GLY A 61 12.26 13.50 -19.62
C GLY A 61 13.60 12.93 -20.08
N GLY A 62 14.66 13.64 -19.72
CA GLY A 62 16.00 13.30 -20.16
C GLY A 62 17.08 14.12 -19.46
N HIS A 63 18.24 14.20 -20.08
CA HIS A 63 19.41 14.87 -19.52
C HIS A 63 19.30 16.38 -19.70
N ILE A 64 19.79 17.14 -18.72
CA ILE A 64 20.04 18.57 -18.92
C ILE A 64 21.35 18.72 -19.69
N GLU A 65 21.24 19.10 -20.97
CA GLU A 65 22.39 19.23 -21.84
C GLU A 65 23.23 20.48 -21.50
N GLU A 66 24.50 20.49 -21.90
CA GLU A 66 25.40 21.65 -21.73
C GLU A 66 24.88 22.93 -22.40
N LYS A 67 24.04 22.79 -23.45
CA LYS A 67 23.38 23.94 -24.09
C LYS A 67 22.32 24.57 -23.18
N ASP A 68 21.61 23.75 -22.42
CA ASP A 68 20.54 24.17 -21.50
C ASP A 68 21.16 24.90 -20.29
N LYS A 69 22.29 24.38 -19.78
CA LYS A 69 23.04 24.94 -18.63
C LYS A 69 23.51 26.39 -18.80
N LYS A 70 23.58 26.89 -20.04
CA LYS A 70 24.02 28.27 -20.33
C LYS A 70 22.89 29.30 -20.28
N ILE A 71 21.66 28.86 -20.00
CA ILE A 71 20.44 29.68 -20.01
C ILE A 71 20.03 30.03 -18.58
N ARG A 72 19.19 31.06 -18.43
CA ARG A 72 18.73 31.59 -17.13
C ARG A 72 17.93 30.57 -16.31
N GLU A 73 17.22 29.65 -16.95
CA GLU A 73 16.38 28.61 -16.31
C GLU A 73 16.64 27.23 -16.97
N PRO A 74 17.83 26.64 -16.73
CA PRO A 74 18.31 25.49 -17.50
C PRO A 74 17.42 24.25 -17.37
N THR A 75 16.84 24.04 -16.19
CA THR A 75 15.97 22.90 -15.89
C THR A 75 14.60 23.01 -16.55
N ILE A 76 14.03 24.23 -16.64
CA ILE A 76 12.75 24.46 -17.32
C ILE A 76 12.94 24.40 -18.85
N GLU A 77 14.07 24.90 -19.36
CA GLU A 77 14.42 24.77 -20.78
C GLU A 77 14.54 23.29 -21.18
N ALA A 78 15.28 22.52 -20.39
CA ALA A 78 15.42 21.09 -20.61
C ALA A 78 14.06 20.40 -20.54
N ALA A 79 13.21 20.74 -19.57
CA ALA A 79 11.87 20.16 -19.47
C ALA A 79 11.01 20.44 -20.71
N GLN A 80 11.05 21.68 -21.21
CA GLN A 80 10.35 22.08 -22.43
C GLN A 80 10.88 21.35 -23.66
N ARG A 81 12.20 21.22 -23.78
CA ARG A 81 12.85 20.52 -24.89
C ARG A 81 12.51 19.04 -24.90
N GLU A 82 12.75 18.33 -23.80
CA GLU A 82 12.49 16.89 -23.67
C GLU A 82 11.01 16.57 -23.94
N PHE A 83 10.10 17.39 -23.39
CA PHE A 83 8.68 17.22 -23.65
C PHE A 83 8.36 17.36 -25.14
N SER A 84 8.90 18.38 -25.82
CA SER A 84 8.68 18.59 -27.25
C SER A 84 9.32 17.52 -28.13
N GLU A 85 10.50 17.03 -27.76
CA GLU A 85 11.24 15.98 -28.49
C GLU A 85 10.51 14.62 -28.42
N GLU A 86 9.88 14.30 -27.29
CA GLU A 86 9.16 13.03 -27.12
C GLU A 86 7.70 13.07 -27.58
N THR A 87 7.02 14.22 -27.44
CA THR A 87 5.56 14.34 -27.65
C THR A 87 5.17 15.12 -28.90
N GLY A 88 6.12 15.84 -29.52
CA GLY A 88 5.86 16.75 -30.65
C GLY A 88 5.22 18.08 -30.25
N GLU A 89 4.88 18.25 -28.97
CA GLU A 89 4.11 19.39 -28.47
C GLU A 89 4.97 20.45 -27.78
N TYR A 90 4.69 21.72 -28.06
CA TYR A 90 5.40 22.83 -27.44
C TYR A 90 4.59 23.42 -26.28
N ILE A 91 5.16 23.36 -25.07
CA ILE A 91 4.53 23.88 -23.86
C ILE A 91 5.25 25.14 -23.37
N PRO A 92 4.56 26.29 -23.19
CA PRO A 92 5.16 27.49 -22.62
C PRO A 92 5.71 27.27 -21.20
N LYS A 93 6.85 27.91 -20.88
CA LYS A 93 7.57 27.73 -19.61
C LYS A 93 6.72 27.98 -18.36
N ASP A 94 5.83 28.97 -18.41
CA ASP A 94 4.93 29.34 -17.31
C ASP A 94 3.86 28.28 -16.99
N LYS A 95 3.74 27.24 -17.83
CA LYS A 95 2.84 26.10 -17.61
C LYS A 95 3.48 24.97 -16.81
N PHE A 96 4.80 24.94 -16.67
CA PHE A 96 5.48 23.95 -15.83
C PHE A 96 5.47 24.41 -14.38
N GLN A 97 4.96 23.56 -13.50
CA GLN A 97 4.99 23.77 -12.05
C GLN A 97 6.09 22.88 -11.46
N SER A 98 7.08 23.47 -10.79
CA SER A 98 8.09 22.67 -10.09
C SER A 98 7.45 21.95 -8.91
N GLU A 99 7.61 20.63 -8.85
CA GLU A 99 7.01 19.82 -7.79
C GLU A 99 8.05 19.37 -6.77
N PHE A 100 9.16 18.77 -7.22
CA PHE A 100 10.25 18.36 -6.34
C PHE A 100 11.59 18.22 -7.07
N CYS A 101 12.66 18.16 -6.28
CA CYS A 101 14.00 17.79 -6.71
C CYS A 101 14.48 16.62 -5.83
N LYS A 102 15.13 15.62 -6.42
CA LYS A 102 15.61 14.43 -5.71
C LYS A 102 16.95 13.97 -6.24
N GLU A 103 17.87 13.70 -5.31
CA GLU A 103 19.13 13.02 -5.60
C GLU A 103 18.91 11.52 -5.67
N TYR A 104 19.51 10.89 -6.68
CA TYR A 104 19.53 9.44 -6.82
C TYR A 104 20.97 8.96 -6.84
N VAL A 105 21.27 8.02 -5.94
CA VAL A 105 22.59 7.39 -5.84
C VAL A 105 22.76 6.29 -6.88
N GLN A 106 21.64 5.67 -7.31
CA GLN A 106 21.55 4.73 -8.42
C GLN A 106 20.05 4.56 -8.76
N GLN A 107 19.62 4.82 -10.00
CA GLN A 107 18.28 4.42 -10.49
C GLN A 107 18.43 3.07 -11.18
N LEU A 108 17.51 2.13 -10.89
CA LEU A 108 17.24 0.88 -11.61
C LEU A 108 18.33 0.44 -12.60
N ASP A 109 19.26 -0.37 -12.11
CA ASP A 109 20.37 -1.09 -12.78
C ASP A 109 21.32 -0.34 -13.74
N ASP A 110 21.01 0.84 -14.29
CA ASP A 110 21.80 1.43 -15.40
C ASP A 110 21.96 2.97 -15.40
N HIS A 111 21.53 3.69 -14.35
CA HIS A 111 21.71 5.15 -14.31
C HIS A 111 22.88 5.60 -13.42
N GLU A 112 23.68 6.51 -13.96
CA GLU A 112 24.73 7.22 -13.22
C GLU A 112 24.14 8.09 -12.11
N LYS A 113 24.88 8.27 -11.02
CA LYS A 113 24.50 9.10 -9.89
C LYS A 113 24.14 10.52 -10.37
N GLY A 114 22.99 11.03 -9.93
CA GLY A 114 22.46 12.27 -10.48
C GLY A 114 21.35 12.95 -9.67
N VAL A 115 20.99 14.14 -10.12
CA VAL A 115 19.90 14.97 -9.58
C VAL A 115 18.76 15.00 -10.60
N ARG A 116 17.54 14.68 -10.17
CA ARG A 116 16.33 14.77 -11.00
C ARG A 116 15.47 15.94 -10.55
N HIS A 117 15.13 16.81 -11.49
CA HIS A 117 14.18 17.90 -11.33
C HIS A 117 12.82 17.49 -11.92
N CYS A 118 11.80 17.39 -11.06
CA CYS A 118 10.48 16.95 -11.47
C CYS A 118 9.51 18.12 -11.58
N TYR A 119 8.86 18.21 -12.74
CA TYR A 119 7.87 19.23 -13.07
C TYR A 119 6.51 18.59 -13.31
N ILE A 120 5.45 19.32 -12.99
CA ILE A 120 4.08 18.99 -13.38
C ILE A 120 3.67 19.90 -14.52
N PHE A 121 3.06 19.30 -15.53
CA PHE A 121 2.36 20.00 -16.60
C PHE A 121 0.88 19.59 -16.58
N SER A 122 0.00 20.56 -16.39
CA SER A 122 -1.45 20.35 -16.33
C SER A 122 -2.12 20.93 -17.57
N THR A 123 -2.95 20.13 -18.25
CA THR A 123 -3.66 20.54 -19.46
C THR A 123 -5.18 20.44 -19.31
N LYS A 124 -5.89 21.23 -20.11
CA LYS A 124 -7.34 21.20 -20.27
C LYS A 124 -7.71 20.98 -21.73
N GLY A 125 -8.29 19.82 -22.05
CA GLY A 125 -8.96 19.60 -23.34
C GLY A 125 -8.33 18.49 -24.16
N LYS A 126 -8.65 18.40 -25.45
CA LYS A 126 -8.16 17.31 -26.33
C LYS A 126 -6.67 17.49 -26.66
N PHE A 127 -5.81 17.48 -25.65
CA PHE A 127 -4.38 17.33 -25.78
C PHE A 127 -4.14 15.85 -26.09
N ILE A 128 -3.48 15.54 -27.20
CA ILE A 128 -3.11 14.18 -27.58
C ILE A 128 -1.62 14.24 -27.88
N MET A 129 -0.81 13.51 -27.11
CA MET A 129 0.63 13.46 -27.34
C MET A 129 0.93 12.51 -28.50
N ASP A 130 1.70 12.99 -29.47
CA ASP A 130 2.22 12.16 -30.55
C ASP A 130 3.47 11.41 -30.08
N ASN A 131 3.65 10.18 -30.54
CA ASN A 131 4.86 9.42 -30.26
C ASN A 131 5.94 9.75 -31.30
N ILE A 132 6.83 10.70 -30.96
CA ILE A 132 7.92 11.12 -31.85
C ILE A 132 9.12 10.15 -31.79
N GLU A 133 9.19 9.29 -30.77
CA GLU A 133 10.22 8.25 -30.62
C GLU A 133 9.67 6.81 -30.66
N PRO A 134 9.01 6.37 -31.75
CA PRO A 134 8.32 5.07 -31.79
C PRO A 134 9.26 3.85 -31.74
N LYS A 135 10.57 4.06 -31.85
CA LYS A 135 11.58 3.00 -31.64
C LYS A 135 11.91 2.80 -30.16
N ASN A 136 11.70 3.81 -29.33
CA ASN A 136 12.06 3.80 -27.91
C ASN A 136 10.82 3.57 -27.04
N HIS A 137 9.70 4.17 -27.41
CA HIS A 137 8.51 4.32 -26.57
C HIS A 137 7.26 3.79 -27.29
N SER A 138 6.33 3.21 -26.52
CA SER A 138 4.97 2.92 -27.00
C SER A 138 4.18 4.21 -27.20
N GLU A 139 3.01 4.10 -27.83
CA GLU A 139 2.04 5.20 -27.88
C GLU A 139 1.70 5.75 -26.48
N TRP A 140 1.54 7.06 -26.40
CA TRP A 140 1.07 7.77 -25.22
C TRP A 140 -0.38 7.39 -24.92
N LYS A 141 -0.67 7.08 -23.66
CA LYS A 141 -2.02 6.73 -23.20
C LYS A 141 -2.35 7.43 -21.90
N LEU A 142 -3.63 7.71 -21.74
CA LEU A 142 -4.19 8.20 -20.49
C LEU A 142 -4.53 7.05 -19.55
N TYR A 143 -4.05 7.16 -18.32
CA TYR A 143 -4.30 6.20 -17.25
C TYR A 143 -4.97 6.87 -16.05
N THR A 144 -5.85 6.14 -15.40
CA THR A 144 -6.47 6.52 -14.13
C THR A 144 -5.47 6.38 -12.98
N PHE A 145 -5.76 7.06 -11.87
CA PHE A 145 -5.00 6.88 -10.63
C PHE A 145 -4.91 5.43 -10.16
N GLN A 146 -6.00 4.67 -10.31
CA GLN A 146 -6.02 3.27 -9.90
C GLN A 146 -5.15 2.37 -10.78
N GLU A 147 -5.14 2.61 -12.09
CA GLU A 147 -4.33 1.84 -13.03
C GLU A 147 -2.83 2.04 -12.75
N VAL A 148 -2.38 3.29 -12.64
CA VAL A 148 -0.94 3.59 -12.51
C VAL A 148 -0.34 3.06 -11.22
N LEU A 149 -1.12 2.97 -10.15
CA LEU A 149 -0.67 2.39 -8.90
C LEU A 149 -0.32 0.89 -9.03
N SER A 150 -0.82 0.19 -10.06
CA SER A 150 -0.55 -1.23 -10.32
C SER A 150 0.50 -1.46 -11.41
N MET A 151 0.99 -0.37 -12.00
CA MET A 151 1.94 -0.38 -13.10
C MET A 151 3.37 -0.22 -12.58
N LYS A 152 4.32 -0.76 -13.33
CA LYS A 152 5.74 -0.59 -13.05
C LYS A 152 6.18 0.76 -13.60
N CYS A 153 6.22 1.78 -12.77
CA CYS A 153 6.51 3.15 -13.18
C CYS A 153 7.95 3.55 -12.84
N ILE A 154 8.47 4.57 -13.52
CA ILE A 154 9.77 5.16 -13.16
C ILE A 154 9.70 5.79 -11.75
N ASP A 155 10.83 5.78 -11.04
CA ASP A 155 10.93 6.24 -9.65
C ASP A 155 10.37 7.65 -9.41
N ASP A 156 10.55 8.56 -10.36
CA ASP A 156 10.07 9.94 -10.25
C ASP A 156 8.54 10.00 -10.23
N PHE A 157 7.90 9.18 -11.07
CA PHE A 157 6.45 9.09 -11.11
C PHE A 157 5.92 8.41 -9.84
N GLU A 158 6.57 7.33 -9.38
CA GLU A 158 6.22 6.69 -8.11
C GLU A 158 6.34 7.66 -6.91
N GLU A 159 7.38 8.51 -6.88
CA GLU A 159 7.58 9.54 -5.86
C GLU A 159 6.48 10.60 -5.88
N TYR A 160 6.06 11.04 -7.08
CA TYR A 160 4.92 11.94 -7.23
C TYR A 160 3.63 11.32 -6.70
N ILE A 161 3.36 10.06 -7.02
CA ILE A 161 2.18 9.36 -6.52
C ILE A 161 2.23 9.23 -5.00
N ARG A 162 3.40 8.93 -4.42
CA ARG A 162 3.59 8.89 -2.97
C ARG A 162 3.28 10.23 -2.31
N LYS A 163 3.82 11.34 -2.85
CA LYS A 163 3.52 12.70 -2.37
C LYS A 163 2.04 13.04 -2.49
N THR A 164 1.41 12.64 -3.59
CA THR A 164 -0.03 12.83 -3.81
C THR A 164 -0.84 12.08 -2.76
N ILE A 165 -0.53 10.80 -2.50
CA ILE A 165 -1.18 10.02 -1.43
C ILE A 165 -0.95 10.70 -0.07
N GLN A 166 0.28 11.10 0.23
CA GLN A 166 0.61 11.79 1.49
C GLN A 166 -0.26 13.03 1.70
N ARG A 167 -0.46 13.84 0.66
CA ARG A 167 -1.37 15.01 0.67
C ARG A 167 -2.83 14.59 0.89
N LEU A 168 -3.32 13.58 0.16
CA LEU A 168 -4.70 13.09 0.23
C LEU A 168 -5.06 12.46 1.59
N VAL A 169 -4.08 11.96 2.34
CA VAL A 169 -4.30 11.35 3.67
C VAL A 169 -3.87 12.26 4.82
N GLN A 170 -3.37 13.47 4.56
CA GLN A 170 -2.71 14.27 5.58
C GLN A 170 -3.62 14.69 6.75
N HIS A 171 -4.92 14.83 6.48
CA HIS A 171 -5.95 15.22 7.46
C HIS A 171 -6.78 14.04 7.95
N LYS A 172 -6.50 12.82 7.48
CA LYS A 172 -7.26 11.60 7.81
C LYS A 172 -6.62 10.88 9.00
N ASN A 173 -7.48 10.31 9.84
CA ASN A 173 -7.11 9.52 11.01
C ASN A 173 -7.42 8.05 10.76
N PHE A 174 -6.47 7.17 11.11
CA PHE A 174 -6.60 5.74 10.85
C PHE A 174 -6.50 4.94 12.14
N TRP A 175 -7.45 4.02 12.33
CA TRP A 175 -7.45 3.05 13.41
C TRP A 175 -7.49 1.67 12.81
N ILE A 176 -6.54 0.81 13.16
CA ILE A 176 -6.47 -0.55 12.62
C ILE A 176 -6.75 -1.54 13.75
N LYS A 177 -7.84 -2.29 13.65
CA LYS A 177 -8.16 -3.41 14.53
C LYS A 177 -7.35 -4.61 14.04
N GLU A 178 -6.39 -5.05 14.83
CA GLU A 178 -5.50 -6.14 14.46
C GLU A 178 -5.57 -7.29 15.47
N GLY A 179 -5.32 -8.51 14.99
CA GLY A 179 -5.35 -9.71 15.82
C GLY A 179 -5.67 -10.99 15.04
N ALA A 180 -5.42 -12.14 15.65
CA ALA A 180 -5.77 -13.44 15.10
C ALA A 180 -7.30 -13.62 14.90
N ILE A 181 -7.66 -14.69 14.19
CA ILE A 181 -9.06 -15.09 13.99
C ILE A 181 -9.72 -15.34 15.36
N ALA A 182 -11.03 -15.05 15.46
CA ALA A 182 -11.85 -15.27 16.67
C ALA A 182 -11.44 -14.54 17.97
N GLN A 183 -10.58 -13.51 17.90
CA GLN A 183 -10.20 -12.72 19.09
C GLN A 183 -11.22 -11.65 19.51
N GLY A 184 -12.34 -11.52 18.81
CA GLY A 184 -13.38 -10.54 19.15
C GLY A 184 -13.20 -9.15 18.52
N LYS A 185 -12.43 -9.02 17.43
CA LYS A 185 -12.30 -7.77 16.65
C LYS A 185 -13.63 -7.13 16.30
N SER A 186 -14.54 -7.90 15.72
CA SER A 186 -15.87 -7.40 15.33
C SER A 186 -16.72 -6.98 16.53
N PHE A 187 -16.45 -7.48 17.75
CA PHE A 187 -17.13 -7.02 18.96
C PHE A 187 -16.70 -5.62 19.38
N LEU A 188 -15.46 -5.21 19.08
CA LEU A 188 -15.01 -3.84 19.34
C LEU A 188 -15.78 -2.81 18.51
N GLN A 189 -16.29 -3.22 17.36
CA GLN A 189 -16.91 -2.31 16.40
C GLN A 189 -18.02 -1.47 17.03
N LYS A 190 -18.82 -2.07 17.91
CA LYS A 190 -19.94 -1.38 18.59
C LYS A 190 -19.53 -0.25 19.53
N TYR A 191 -18.23 -0.13 19.85
CA TYR A 191 -17.71 0.91 20.72
C TYR A 191 -17.05 2.06 19.96
N PHE A 192 -16.82 1.90 18.65
CA PHE A 192 -16.38 3.01 17.83
C PHE A 192 -17.54 3.98 17.58
N PRO A 193 -17.27 5.29 17.50
CA PRO A 193 -18.28 6.26 17.11
C PRO A 193 -18.90 5.91 15.75
N LYS A 194 -20.23 6.08 15.63
CA LYS A 194 -20.98 5.68 14.42
C LYS A 194 -20.66 6.55 13.21
N GLU A 195 -20.18 7.76 13.47
CA GLU A 195 -19.69 8.72 12.50
C GLU A 195 -18.34 8.32 11.89
N TRP A 196 -17.61 7.34 12.45
CA TRP A 196 -16.37 6.88 11.85
C TRP A 196 -16.65 5.84 10.77
N LYS A 197 -15.96 5.98 9.63
CA LYS A 197 -16.13 5.05 8.51
C LYS A 197 -15.43 3.74 8.81
N GLU A 198 -16.22 2.66 8.85
CA GLU A 198 -15.68 1.31 8.95
C GLU A 198 -15.23 0.81 7.58
N ILE A 199 -13.99 0.34 7.53
CA ILE A 199 -13.45 -0.43 6.42
C ILE A 199 -13.43 -1.90 6.87
N PRO A 200 -14.33 -2.75 6.36
CA PRO A 200 -14.43 -4.14 6.80
C PRO A 200 -13.24 -4.98 6.31
N GLU A 201 -13.03 -6.13 6.94
CA GLU A 201 -12.01 -7.09 6.53
C GLU A 201 -12.30 -7.57 5.09
N VAL A 202 -11.29 -7.49 4.24
CA VAL A 202 -11.40 -7.82 2.81
C VAL A 202 -11.88 -9.25 2.56
N THR A 203 -11.42 -10.22 3.35
CA THR A 203 -11.75 -11.65 3.16
C THR A 203 -13.21 -11.99 3.44
N VAL A 204 -13.97 -11.08 4.06
CA VAL A 204 -15.40 -11.25 4.38
C VAL A 204 -16.30 -10.32 3.56
N SER A 205 -15.71 -9.58 2.62
CA SER A 205 -16.46 -8.72 1.72
C SER A 205 -17.26 -9.58 0.71
N LYS A 206 -18.28 -8.99 0.11
CA LYS A 206 -19.04 -9.63 -0.98
C LYS A 206 -18.18 -9.89 -2.23
N THR A 207 -17.03 -9.23 -2.36
CA THR A 207 -16.12 -9.42 -3.50
C THR A 207 -15.34 -10.74 -3.40
N PHE A 208 -15.30 -11.36 -2.22
CA PHE A 208 -14.70 -12.69 -1.97
C PHE A 208 -15.71 -13.85 -2.07
N VAL A 209 -16.91 -13.57 -2.56
CA VAL A 209 -17.92 -14.58 -2.91
C VAL A 209 -18.10 -14.54 -4.42
N ASN A 210 -17.89 -15.68 -5.09
CA ASN A 210 -18.07 -15.75 -6.54
C ASN A 210 -19.57 -15.67 -6.92
N LYS A 211 -19.86 -15.60 -8.23
CA LYS A 211 -21.25 -15.51 -8.74
C LYS A 211 -22.13 -16.71 -8.36
N GLU A 212 -21.52 -17.84 -8.03
CA GLU A 212 -22.19 -19.08 -7.62
C GLU A 212 -22.43 -19.14 -6.10
N GLY A 213 -22.01 -18.10 -5.35
CA GLY A 213 -22.14 -18.04 -3.89
C GLY A 213 -21.01 -18.74 -3.13
N GLU A 214 -19.97 -19.20 -3.82
CA GLU A 214 -18.82 -19.85 -3.19
C GLU A 214 -17.82 -18.82 -2.67
N SER A 215 -17.40 -19.00 -1.41
CA SER A 215 -16.40 -18.13 -0.77
C SER A 215 -14.98 -18.56 -1.15
N GLU A 216 -14.18 -17.60 -1.59
CA GLU A 216 -12.75 -17.77 -1.86
C GLU A 216 -11.98 -18.18 -0.59
N LEU A 217 -12.47 -17.75 0.58
CA LEU A 217 -11.93 -18.12 1.89
C LEU A 217 -12.17 -19.60 2.20
N THR A 218 -13.34 -20.14 1.86
CA THR A 218 -13.63 -21.57 2.00
C THR A 218 -12.69 -22.40 1.13
N LYS A 219 -12.49 -22.00 -0.13
CA LYS A 219 -11.55 -22.67 -1.06
C LYS A 219 -10.12 -22.66 -0.54
N PHE A 220 -9.71 -21.57 0.10
CA PHE A 220 -8.39 -21.46 0.71
C PHE A 220 -8.23 -22.36 1.93
N TYR A 221 -9.21 -22.43 2.83
CA TYR A 221 -9.10 -23.34 3.98
C TYR A 221 -9.18 -24.81 3.59
N GLU A 222 -9.95 -25.14 2.55
CA GLU A 222 -9.92 -26.47 1.96
C GLU A 222 -8.55 -26.78 1.34
N TYR A 223 -7.90 -25.82 0.66
CA TYR A 223 -6.52 -25.96 0.20
C TYR A 223 -5.56 -26.31 1.34
N LEU A 224 -5.56 -25.54 2.43
CA LEU A 224 -4.66 -25.78 3.57
C LEU A 224 -4.87 -27.17 4.20
N LYS A 225 -6.12 -27.65 4.23
CA LYS A 225 -6.45 -28.99 4.72
C LYS A 225 -5.85 -30.07 3.83
N GLU A 226 -6.01 -29.96 2.52
CA GLU A 226 -5.46 -30.94 1.56
C GLU A 226 -3.94 -30.87 1.48
N GLU A 227 -3.35 -29.68 1.56
CA GLU A 227 -1.89 -29.48 1.62
C GLU A 227 -1.29 -30.16 2.85
N LYS A 228 -1.95 -30.07 4.01
CA LYS A 228 -1.53 -30.78 5.22
C LYS A 228 -1.56 -32.31 5.04
N ARG A 229 -2.58 -32.86 4.38
CA ARG A 229 -2.66 -34.30 4.06
C ARG A 229 -1.50 -34.71 3.16
N TYR A 230 -1.19 -33.91 2.14
CA TYR A 230 -0.05 -34.15 1.25
C TYR A 230 1.28 -34.12 2.00
N LEU A 231 1.53 -33.09 2.83
CA LEU A 231 2.76 -32.96 3.62
C LEU A 231 2.93 -34.10 4.64
N ASN A 232 1.82 -34.63 5.17
CA ASN A 232 1.80 -35.79 6.04
C ASN A 232 1.94 -37.14 5.30
N LYS A 233 2.04 -37.11 3.96
CA LYS A 233 2.09 -38.29 3.07
C LYS A 233 0.82 -39.16 3.15
N GLU A 234 -0.33 -38.55 3.48
CA GLU A 234 -1.63 -39.21 3.49
C GLU A 234 -2.24 -39.33 2.08
N ILE A 235 -1.81 -38.47 1.15
CA ILE A 235 -2.15 -38.48 -0.28
C ILE A 235 -0.90 -38.29 -1.13
N SER A 236 -0.92 -38.76 -2.39
CA SER A 236 0.18 -38.54 -3.34
C SER A 236 0.18 -37.11 -3.89
N GLU A 237 1.29 -36.72 -4.53
CA GLU A 237 1.37 -35.42 -5.22
C GLU A 237 0.36 -35.34 -6.37
N GLU A 238 0.21 -36.40 -7.16
CA GLU A 238 -0.75 -36.45 -8.27
C GLU A 238 -2.19 -36.32 -7.76
N GLU A 239 -2.50 -36.96 -6.63
CA GLU A 239 -3.81 -36.84 -6.00
C GLU A 239 -4.06 -35.41 -5.47
N PHE A 240 -3.08 -34.80 -4.81
CA PHE A 240 -3.19 -33.42 -4.34
C PHE A 240 -3.42 -32.44 -5.49
N GLN A 241 -2.63 -32.54 -6.57
CA GLN A 241 -2.79 -31.68 -7.75
C GLN A 241 -4.16 -31.87 -8.42
N ARG A 242 -4.63 -33.12 -8.52
CA ARG A 242 -5.97 -33.41 -9.05
C ARG A 242 -7.05 -32.73 -8.20
N ILE A 243 -7.00 -32.84 -6.88
CA ILE A 243 -7.97 -32.20 -5.97
C ILE A 243 -7.96 -30.67 -6.14
N VAL A 244 -6.77 -30.06 -6.17
CA VAL A 244 -6.63 -28.60 -6.33
C VAL A 244 -7.28 -28.12 -7.63
N VAL A 245 -7.07 -28.84 -8.74
CA VAL A 245 -7.65 -28.49 -10.04
C VAL A 245 -9.16 -28.74 -10.07
N GLU A 246 -9.62 -29.93 -9.66
CA GLU A 246 -11.03 -30.33 -9.71
C GLU A 246 -11.91 -29.43 -8.85
N LYS A 247 -11.44 -29.10 -7.63
CA LYS A 247 -12.17 -28.23 -6.69
C LYS A 247 -11.84 -26.75 -6.85
N ARG A 248 -10.95 -26.39 -7.79
CA ARG A 248 -10.51 -25.00 -8.04
C ARG A 248 -10.03 -24.31 -6.76
N LEU A 249 -9.22 -25.01 -5.96
CA LEU A 249 -8.74 -24.51 -4.68
C LEU A 249 -7.72 -23.38 -4.88
N ASN A 250 -7.71 -22.41 -3.96
CA ASN A 250 -6.76 -21.32 -4.01
C ASN A 250 -5.51 -21.69 -3.21
N SER A 251 -4.35 -21.72 -3.87
CA SER A 251 -3.08 -21.79 -3.16
C SER A 251 -2.87 -20.56 -2.27
N ASN A 252 -1.97 -20.66 -1.29
CA ASN A 252 -1.65 -19.54 -0.41
C ASN A 252 -1.23 -18.29 -1.20
N ILE A 253 -0.40 -18.43 -2.22
CA ILE A 253 0.04 -17.30 -3.08
C ILE A 253 -1.16 -16.64 -3.76
N VAL A 254 -1.96 -17.43 -4.49
CA VAL A 254 -3.11 -16.91 -5.26
C VAL A 254 -4.13 -16.24 -4.34
N PHE A 255 -4.35 -16.80 -3.15
CA PHE A 255 -5.27 -16.22 -2.17
C PHE A 255 -4.77 -14.88 -1.63
N GLN A 256 -3.49 -14.77 -1.25
CA GLN A 256 -2.93 -13.49 -0.76
C GLN A 256 -2.90 -12.42 -1.87
N GLU A 257 -2.59 -12.78 -3.12
CA GLU A 257 -2.64 -11.84 -4.26
C GLU A 257 -4.03 -11.25 -4.47
N LYS A 258 -5.09 -12.05 -4.30
CA LYS A 258 -6.48 -11.56 -4.36
C LYS A 258 -6.77 -10.57 -3.23
N ILE A 259 -6.30 -10.84 -2.02
CA ILE A 259 -6.49 -9.95 -0.86
C ILE A 259 -5.75 -8.63 -1.05
N GLU A 260 -4.50 -8.67 -1.53
CA GLU A 260 -3.71 -7.47 -1.86
C GLU A 260 -4.45 -6.56 -2.84
N LYS A 261 -4.94 -7.12 -3.95
CA LYS A 261 -5.69 -6.38 -4.98
C LYS A 261 -6.94 -5.72 -4.41
N GLU A 262 -7.64 -6.37 -3.49
CA GLU A 262 -8.85 -5.79 -2.91
C GLU A 262 -8.52 -4.73 -1.84
N TYR A 263 -7.47 -4.90 -1.02
CA TYR A 263 -7.00 -3.82 -0.14
C TYR A 263 -6.60 -2.59 -0.94
N PHE A 264 -5.97 -2.79 -2.07
CA PHE A 264 -5.59 -1.74 -2.99
C PHE A 264 -6.80 -1.02 -3.58
N LYS A 265 -7.84 -1.76 -3.97
CA LYS A 265 -9.12 -1.17 -4.39
C LYS A 265 -9.77 -0.37 -3.27
N VAL A 266 -9.80 -0.91 -2.05
CA VAL A 266 -10.33 -0.22 -0.85
C VAL A 266 -9.58 1.10 -0.59
N LEU A 267 -8.25 1.10 -0.73
CA LEU A 267 -7.44 2.30 -0.60
C LEU A 267 -7.92 3.39 -1.58
N CYS A 268 -8.02 3.07 -2.87
CA CYS A 268 -8.43 4.03 -3.89
C CYS A 268 -9.87 4.52 -3.66
N ASP A 269 -10.82 3.58 -3.63
CA ASP A 269 -12.25 3.89 -3.74
C ASP A 269 -12.85 4.40 -2.44
N GLN A 270 -12.31 3.98 -1.29
CA GLN A 270 -12.93 4.27 0.01
C GLN A 270 -12.12 5.22 0.87
N VAL A 271 -10.84 5.46 0.57
CA VAL A 271 -9.96 6.27 1.42
C VAL A 271 -9.38 7.47 0.68
N LEU A 272 -8.72 7.26 -0.46
CA LEU A 272 -8.11 8.37 -1.19
C LEU A 272 -9.17 9.29 -1.80
N PHE A 273 -10.16 8.71 -2.46
CA PHE A 273 -11.23 9.42 -3.18
C PHE A 273 -12.60 9.17 -2.53
N ASP A 274 -12.62 9.24 -1.20
CA ASP A 274 -13.85 9.06 -0.43
C ASP A 274 -14.85 10.19 -0.70
N GLU A 275 -15.96 9.88 -1.39
CA GLU A 275 -17.01 10.85 -1.69
C GLU A 275 -17.57 11.56 -0.45
N LYS A 276 -17.60 10.85 0.69
CA LYS A 276 -18.10 11.39 1.96
C LYS A 276 -17.07 12.24 2.71
N LYS A 277 -15.80 12.18 2.29
CA LYS A 277 -14.67 12.90 2.88
C LYS A 277 -14.56 12.68 4.38
N GLU A 278 -14.67 11.42 4.79
CA GLU A 278 -14.62 11.05 6.20
C GLU A 278 -13.24 11.37 6.79
N GLU A 279 -13.22 11.93 7.99
CA GLU A 279 -11.95 12.28 8.64
C GLU A 279 -11.32 11.09 9.37
N THR A 280 -12.11 10.08 9.72
CA THR A 280 -11.66 8.95 10.55
C THR A 280 -12.13 7.60 10.01
N TYR A 281 -11.16 6.70 9.82
CA TYR A 281 -11.36 5.37 9.28
C TYR A 281 -10.98 4.31 10.31
N VAL A 282 -11.83 3.29 10.47
CA VAL A 282 -11.58 2.12 11.30
C VAL A 282 -11.47 0.89 10.41
N TRP A 283 -10.26 0.39 10.26
CA TRP A 283 -9.93 -0.77 9.44
C TRP A 283 -10.02 -2.05 10.28
N ASP A 284 -10.79 -3.05 9.83
CA ASP A 284 -10.70 -4.41 10.33
C ASP A 284 -9.59 -5.13 9.55
N ARG A 285 -8.38 -5.16 10.15
CA ARG A 285 -7.10 -5.48 9.51
C ARG A 285 -6.66 -4.48 8.45
N SER A 286 -5.37 -4.52 8.12
CA SER A 286 -4.79 -3.79 6.99
C SER A 286 -4.10 -4.73 6.00
N GLN A 287 -3.54 -4.15 4.93
CA GLN A 287 -2.68 -4.87 3.99
C GLN A 287 -1.55 -5.64 4.71
N GLN A 288 -1.05 -5.18 5.85
CA GLN A 288 -0.03 -5.90 6.63
C GLN A 288 -0.48 -7.30 7.09
N SER A 289 -1.79 -7.54 7.22
CA SER A 289 -2.31 -8.86 7.55
C SER A 289 -1.99 -9.91 6.49
N THR A 290 -1.92 -9.57 5.20
CA THR A 290 -1.56 -10.54 4.14
C THR A 290 -0.17 -11.10 4.39
N THR A 291 0.76 -10.26 4.84
CA THR A 291 2.14 -10.65 5.17
C THR A 291 2.15 -11.57 6.38
N ILE A 292 1.39 -11.24 7.42
CA ILE A 292 1.27 -12.05 8.63
C ILE A 292 0.76 -13.46 8.26
N PHE A 293 -0.33 -13.54 7.48
CA PHE A 293 -0.90 -14.81 7.06
C PHE A 293 -0.03 -15.57 6.05
N ALA A 294 0.63 -14.87 5.12
CA ALA A 294 1.58 -15.47 4.18
C ALA A 294 2.72 -16.18 4.91
N ARG A 295 3.37 -15.47 5.85
CA ARG A 295 4.44 -16.03 6.70
C ARG A 295 3.94 -17.17 7.58
N PHE A 296 2.78 -16.99 8.20
CA PHE A 296 2.20 -18.02 9.06
C PHE A 296 1.96 -19.33 8.30
N ASN A 297 1.42 -19.21 7.08
CA ASN A 297 1.10 -20.33 6.19
C ASN A 297 2.32 -20.76 5.32
N GLY A 298 3.55 -20.42 5.72
CA GLY A 298 4.77 -21.01 5.15
C GLY A 298 5.22 -20.48 3.78
N MET A 299 4.71 -19.33 3.33
CA MET A 299 5.15 -18.72 2.07
C MET A 299 6.61 -18.24 2.15
N LYS A 300 7.37 -18.36 1.05
CA LYS A 300 8.80 -17.97 1.04
C LYS A 300 8.92 -16.45 1.01
N GLU A 301 9.96 -15.91 1.65
CA GLU A 301 10.15 -14.44 1.71
C GLU A 301 10.26 -13.79 0.32
N LYS A 302 10.85 -14.48 -0.68
CA LYS A 302 10.88 -13.99 -2.07
C LYS A 302 9.49 -13.82 -2.70
N GLU A 303 8.53 -14.66 -2.33
CA GLU A 303 7.14 -14.56 -2.80
C GLU A 303 6.40 -13.45 -2.04
N ILE A 304 6.66 -13.32 -0.74
CA ILE A 304 6.13 -12.25 0.10
C ILE A 304 6.61 -10.88 -0.37
N GLN A 305 7.87 -10.75 -0.79
CA GLN A 305 8.40 -9.52 -1.37
C GLN A 305 7.69 -9.13 -2.67
N LYS A 306 7.30 -10.11 -3.50
CA LYS A 306 6.49 -9.85 -4.70
C LYS A 306 5.07 -9.41 -4.36
N LEU A 307 4.44 -10.01 -3.34
CA LEU A 307 3.12 -9.58 -2.85
C LEU A 307 3.14 -8.12 -2.37
N LYS A 308 4.24 -7.70 -1.76
CA LYS A 308 4.46 -6.36 -1.19
C LYS A 308 4.81 -5.27 -2.20
N SER A 309 4.69 -5.52 -3.52
CA SER A 309 5.08 -4.54 -4.55
C SER A 309 4.40 -3.17 -4.39
N HIS A 310 3.22 -3.13 -3.75
CA HIS A 310 2.43 -1.91 -3.52
C HIS A 310 2.45 -1.44 -2.05
N GLU A 311 3.24 -2.08 -1.17
CA GLU A 311 3.24 -1.79 0.28
C GLU A 311 3.57 -0.32 0.57
N PHE A 312 4.43 0.29 -0.24
CA PHE A 312 4.85 1.67 -0.07
C PHE A 312 3.71 2.69 -0.22
N TYR A 313 2.61 2.35 -0.91
CA TYR A 313 1.41 3.20 -0.96
C TYR A 313 0.63 3.18 0.36
N PHE A 314 0.69 2.07 1.09
CA PHE A 314 0.06 1.94 2.40
C PHE A 314 0.92 2.52 3.52
N ASP A 315 2.22 2.71 3.31
CA ASP A 315 3.14 3.18 4.35
C ASP A 315 2.69 4.48 5.01
N GLU A 316 2.18 5.45 4.24
CA GLU A 316 1.69 6.71 4.80
C GLU A 316 0.47 6.54 5.70
N ILE A 317 -0.39 5.58 5.38
CA ILE A 317 -1.56 5.21 6.21
C ILE A 317 -1.08 4.55 7.50
N ILE A 318 -0.19 3.56 7.38
CA ILE A 318 0.32 2.82 8.53
C ILE A 318 1.06 3.74 9.49
N LYS A 319 1.92 4.65 9.00
CA LYS A 319 2.65 5.62 9.83
C LYS A 319 1.73 6.55 10.63
N ARG A 320 0.54 6.84 10.11
CA ARG A 320 -0.47 7.70 10.74
C ARG A 320 -1.47 6.93 11.60
N SER A 321 -1.41 5.60 11.56
CA SER A 321 -2.41 4.75 12.19
C SER A 321 -2.17 4.51 13.68
N VAL A 322 -3.27 4.31 14.41
CA VAL A 322 -3.27 3.68 15.72
C VAL A 322 -3.65 2.22 15.54
N VAL A 323 -2.72 1.31 15.82
CA VAL A 323 -2.96 -0.13 15.73
C VAL A 323 -3.45 -0.65 17.07
N ILE A 324 -4.68 -1.14 17.10
CA ILE A 324 -5.26 -1.80 18.26
C ILE A 324 -5.06 -3.30 18.10
N TYR A 325 -4.12 -3.86 18.86
CA TYR A 325 -3.94 -5.31 18.92
C TYR A 325 -4.89 -5.91 19.95
N ILE A 326 -5.75 -6.80 19.51
CA ILE A 326 -6.69 -7.47 20.41
C ILE A 326 -6.09 -8.78 20.88
N TYR A 327 -6.05 -8.97 22.20
CA TYR A 327 -5.51 -10.18 22.78
C TYR A 327 -6.58 -10.92 23.59
N THR A 328 -6.73 -12.21 23.31
CA THR A 328 -7.57 -13.12 24.08
C THR A 328 -6.83 -14.40 24.39
N SER A 329 -7.21 -15.07 25.49
CA SER A 329 -6.69 -16.40 25.82
C SER A 329 -7.07 -17.41 24.72
N VAL A 330 -6.24 -18.45 24.52
CA VAL A 330 -6.52 -19.53 23.55
C VAL A 330 -7.89 -20.16 23.81
N ARG A 331 -8.21 -20.39 25.09
CA ARG A 331 -9.51 -20.93 25.50
C ARG A 331 -10.66 -20.03 25.03
N GLN A 332 -10.55 -18.72 25.21
CA GLN A 332 -11.58 -17.78 24.78
C GLN A 332 -11.67 -17.71 23.25
N THR A 333 -10.54 -17.75 22.53
CA THR A 333 -10.51 -17.80 21.06
C THR A 333 -11.27 -19.00 20.53
N ILE A 334 -11.03 -20.20 21.08
CA ILE A 334 -11.74 -21.42 20.69
C ILE A 334 -13.24 -21.31 20.98
N GLN A 335 -13.61 -20.79 22.15
CA GLN A 335 -15.02 -20.56 22.50
C GLN A 335 -15.71 -19.55 21.59
N ASN A 336 -15.00 -18.48 21.20
CA ASN A 336 -15.51 -17.48 20.29
C ASN A 336 -15.75 -18.07 18.91
N GLU A 337 -14.81 -18.88 18.40
CA GLU A 337 -14.95 -19.56 17.12
C GLU A 337 -16.17 -20.49 17.10
N GLN A 338 -16.30 -21.34 18.13
CA GLN A 338 -17.43 -22.24 18.30
C GLN A 338 -18.78 -21.52 18.38
N LYS A 339 -18.81 -20.29 18.91
CA LYS A 339 -20.00 -19.44 18.96
C LYS A 339 -20.29 -18.75 17.63
N ARG A 340 -19.25 -18.33 16.92
CA ARG A 340 -19.34 -17.55 15.68
C ARG A 340 -19.88 -18.39 14.52
N LYS A 341 -19.48 -19.67 14.45
CA LYS A 341 -19.93 -20.66 13.43
C LYS A 341 -19.95 -20.10 12.00
N ARG A 342 -18.89 -19.41 11.59
CA ARG A 342 -18.76 -18.97 10.19
C ARG A 342 -18.69 -20.20 9.29
N LEU A 343 -19.50 -20.21 8.23
CA LEU A 343 -19.56 -21.35 7.31
C LEU A 343 -18.22 -21.55 6.61
N GLU A 344 -17.53 -20.45 6.33
CA GLU A 344 -16.25 -20.40 5.65
C GLU A 344 -15.13 -20.99 6.52
N GLU A 345 -15.18 -20.78 7.83
CA GLU A 345 -14.16 -21.18 8.80
C GLU A 345 -14.37 -22.63 9.33
N LYS A 346 -15.37 -23.37 8.80
CA LYS A 346 -15.76 -24.71 9.30
C LYS A 346 -14.64 -25.77 9.26
N ASP A 347 -13.72 -25.64 8.30
CA ASP A 347 -12.61 -26.57 8.10
C ASP A 347 -11.33 -26.14 8.84
N LEU A 348 -11.39 -25.05 9.63
CA LEU A 348 -10.26 -24.63 10.47
C LEU A 348 -10.05 -25.59 11.63
N ASP A 349 -8.85 -26.18 11.68
CA ASP A 349 -8.40 -27.01 12.79
C ASP A 349 -8.18 -26.14 14.06
N ILE A 350 -8.63 -26.63 15.22
CA ILE A 350 -8.35 -26.00 16.53
C ILE A 350 -6.84 -25.83 16.74
N LYS A 351 -6.03 -26.77 16.23
CA LYS A 351 -4.57 -26.67 16.25
C LYS A 351 -4.08 -25.45 15.47
N TYR A 352 -4.61 -25.21 14.27
CA TYR A 352 -4.30 -24.05 13.45
C TYR A 352 -4.62 -22.74 14.19
N LEU A 353 -5.80 -22.64 14.80
CA LEU A 353 -6.22 -21.44 15.54
C LEU A 353 -5.32 -21.17 16.75
N ARG A 354 -4.87 -22.22 17.44
CA ARG A 354 -3.94 -22.11 18.58
C ARG A 354 -2.58 -21.59 18.12
N GLU A 355 -1.99 -22.23 17.12
CA GLU A 355 -0.69 -21.85 16.57
C GLU A 355 -0.72 -20.44 15.99
N LEU A 356 -1.79 -20.08 15.27
CA LEU A 356 -1.99 -18.73 14.74
C LEU A 356 -2.00 -17.74 15.89
N LYS A 357 -2.81 -17.95 16.93
CA LYS A 357 -2.87 -17.03 18.08
C LYS A 357 -1.48 -16.83 18.70
N GLU A 358 -0.75 -17.91 18.95
CA GLU A 358 0.54 -17.88 19.64
C GLU A 358 1.59 -17.12 18.83
N ARG A 359 1.59 -17.26 17.50
CA ARG A 359 2.56 -16.61 16.61
C ARG A 359 2.12 -15.25 16.08
N TYR A 360 0.83 -14.93 16.15
CA TYR A 360 0.29 -13.74 15.46
C TYR A 360 0.96 -12.45 15.90
N TYR A 361 1.19 -12.29 17.21
CA TYR A 361 1.75 -11.05 17.73
C TYR A 361 3.17 -10.81 17.21
N SER A 362 4.05 -11.82 17.25
CA SER A 362 5.42 -11.67 16.73
C SER A 362 5.42 -11.38 15.23
N LEU A 363 4.62 -12.13 14.45
CA LEU A 363 4.48 -11.90 13.02
C LEU A 363 3.91 -10.52 12.69
N MET A 364 3.00 -10.00 13.52
CA MET A 364 2.48 -8.64 13.39
C MET A 364 3.56 -7.60 13.63
N ILE A 365 4.35 -7.73 14.70
CA ILE A 365 5.46 -6.82 14.97
C ILE A 365 6.46 -6.84 13.80
N GLU A 366 6.78 -8.01 13.27
CA GLU A 366 7.65 -8.14 12.10
C GLU A 366 7.05 -7.52 10.83
N ALA A 367 5.75 -7.68 10.58
CA ALA A 367 5.08 -7.17 9.39
C ALA A 367 5.02 -5.64 9.41
N TYR A 368 4.61 -5.06 10.54
CA TYR A 368 4.55 -3.60 10.68
C TYR A 368 5.94 -2.95 10.88
N GLY A 369 6.97 -3.71 11.24
CA GLY A 369 8.35 -3.26 11.37
C GLY A 369 8.56 -2.20 12.47
N ASN A 370 9.67 -1.44 12.37
CA ASN A 370 10.02 -0.33 13.26
C ASN A 370 9.16 0.95 13.06
N LYS A 371 7.98 0.83 12.44
CA LYS A 371 7.08 1.97 12.26
C LYS A 371 6.67 2.48 13.66
N PRO A 372 6.51 3.79 13.89
CA PRO A 372 6.15 4.36 15.19
C PRO A 372 4.68 4.06 15.51
N LEU A 373 4.38 2.79 15.77
CA LEU A 373 3.03 2.32 16.00
C LEU A 373 2.60 2.67 17.43
N LYS A 374 1.42 3.28 17.55
CA LYS A 374 0.70 3.32 18.82
C LYS A 374 -0.03 2.00 19.00
N ILE A 375 0.68 0.97 19.45
CA ILE A 375 0.07 -0.31 19.77
C ILE A 375 -0.70 -0.18 21.09
N ARG A 376 -2.00 -0.48 21.06
CA ARG A 376 -2.82 -0.63 22.26
C ARG A 376 -3.26 -2.08 22.36
N SER A 377 -2.80 -2.78 23.40
CA SER A 377 -3.28 -4.12 23.73
C SER A 377 -4.43 -4.04 24.74
N PHE A 378 -5.45 -4.84 24.51
CA PHE A 378 -6.54 -5.04 25.47
C PHE A 378 -6.53 -6.51 25.90
N GLU A 379 -6.24 -6.75 27.17
CA GLU A 379 -6.36 -8.08 27.79
C GLU A 379 -7.75 -8.23 28.43
N ASN A 380 -8.38 -9.39 28.25
CA ASN A 380 -9.60 -9.81 28.94
C ASN A 380 -10.78 -8.82 28.83
N PHE A 381 -11.46 -8.84 27.68
CA PHE A 381 -12.77 -8.18 27.51
C PHE A 381 -13.82 -8.79 28.44
N ASN A 382 -13.94 -8.26 29.66
CA ASN A 382 -15.10 -8.47 30.51
C ASN A 382 -16.05 -7.29 30.30
N ILE A 383 -17.35 -7.58 30.13
CA ILE A 383 -18.39 -6.62 29.69
C ILE A 383 -18.49 -5.37 30.62
N SER A 384 -17.97 -5.44 31.83
CA SER A 384 -17.90 -4.35 32.81
C SER A 384 -16.88 -3.23 32.49
N GLU A 385 -15.96 -3.42 31.53
CA GLU A 385 -14.88 -2.46 31.21
C GLU A 385 -15.25 -1.41 30.15
N THR A 386 -16.52 -1.35 29.75
CA THR A 386 -17.06 -0.38 28.77
C THR A 386 -16.82 1.09 29.15
N ASN A 387 -16.67 1.39 30.44
CA ASN A 387 -16.33 2.74 30.93
C ASN A 387 -14.84 3.09 30.78
N ILE A 388 -13.93 2.11 30.74
CA ILE A 388 -12.50 2.31 30.49
C ILE A 388 -12.29 2.68 29.02
N PHE A 389 -13.01 2.02 28.12
CA PHE A 389 -13.03 2.33 26.70
C PHE A 389 -13.45 3.80 26.47
N LYS A 390 -14.60 4.22 27.01
CA LYS A 390 -15.07 5.63 26.93
C LYS A 390 -14.10 6.65 27.55
N LYS A 391 -13.32 6.27 28.57
CA LYS A 391 -12.30 7.13 29.19
C LYS A 391 -11.01 7.23 28.36
N LEU A 392 -10.56 6.13 27.75
CA LEU A 392 -9.39 6.10 26.85
C LEU A 392 -9.60 6.98 25.61
N TRP A 393 -10.83 7.04 25.11
CA TRP A 393 -11.20 7.93 23.99
C TRP A 393 -11.27 9.41 24.38
N ARG A 394 -11.57 9.73 25.65
CA ARG A 394 -11.76 11.11 26.13
C ARG A 394 -10.51 11.75 26.72
N ASN A 395 -9.53 10.98 27.19
CA ASN A 395 -8.31 11.48 27.80
C ASN A 395 -7.12 10.59 27.46
N ILE A 396 -6.40 10.94 26.39
CA ILE A 396 -5.04 10.45 26.17
C ILE A 396 -4.15 11.24 27.14
N ASP A 397 -3.88 10.69 28.33
CA ASP A 397 -2.87 11.24 29.25
C ASP A 397 -1.49 10.72 28.82
N PRO A 398 -0.60 11.58 28.27
CA PRO A 398 0.71 11.18 27.78
C PRO A 398 1.58 10.51 28.86
N LYS A 399 1.35 10.80 30.15
CA LYS A 399 2.10 10.22 31.26
C LYS A 399 1.74 8.76 31.54
N LYS A 400 0.50 8.35 31.21
CA LYS A 400 0.07 6.95 31.30
C LYS A 400 0.59 6.11 30.15
N GLU A 401 0.68 6.71 28.95
CA GLU A 401 1.29 6.11 27.76
C GLU A 401 2.79 5.81 27.97
N GLN A 402 3.55 6.78 28.53
CA GLN A 402 4.95 6.57 28.88
C GLN A 402 5.16 5.45 29.92
N ARG A 403 4.25 5.30 30.90
CA ARG A 403 4.32 4.21 31.88
C ARG A 403 4.07 2.83 31.27
N LEU A 404 3.19 2.73 30.27
CA LEU A 404 2.90 1.47 29.58
C LEU A 404 4.01 1.09 28.59
N GLN A 405 4.58 2.06 27.87
CA GLN A 405 5.78 1.85 27.05
C GLN A 405 6.98 1.40 27.89
N LYS A 406 7.17 1.98 29.08
CA LYS A 406 8.21 1.54 30.01
C LYS A 406 7.99 0.08 30.44
N LYS A 407 6.77 -0.28 30.84
CA LYS A 407 6.44 -1.67 31.18
C LYS A 407 6.62 -2.64 30.01
N LEU A 408 6.36 -2.21 28.78
CA LEU A 408 6.53 -3.02 27.57
C LEU A 408 8.02 -3.29 27.30
N ASN A 409 8.86 -2.26 27.44
CA ASN A 409 10.31 -2.40 27.31
C ASN A 409 10.89 -3.29 28.42
N ASP A 410 10.41 -3.13 29.66
CA ASP A 410 10.82 -3.99 30.79
C ASP A 410 10.46 -5.47 30.53
N VAL A 411 9.36 -5.77 29.83
CA VAL A 411 8.98 -7.16 29.48
C VAL A 411 9.83 -7.72 28.33
N LEU A 412 10.25 -6.87 27.39
CA LEU A 412 11.11 -7.26 26.27
C LEU A 412 12.56 -7.50 26.71
N GLU A 413 13.06 -6.73 27.67
CA GLU A 413 14.41 -6.89 28.23
C GLU A 413 14.53 -8.11 29.16
N ASN A 414 13.41 -8.59 29.74
CA ASN A 414 13.39 -9.74 30.66
C ASN A 414 13.01 -11.08 30.01
N ASN A 415 12.89 -11.15 28.68
CA ASN A 415 12.64 -12.40 27.93
C ASN A 415 13.79 -12.72 26.93
N VAL A 416 15.00 -12.24 27.19
CA VAL A 416 16.25 -12.69 26.54
C VAL A 416 16.94 -13.73 27.40
#